data_AF-A0A9W7MKH6-F1
#
_entry.id   AF-A0A9W7MKH6-F1
#
_cell.length_a   1.000
_cell.length_b   1.000
_cell.length_c   1.000
_cell.angle_alpha   90.00
_cell.angle_beta   90.00
_cell.angle_gamma   90.00
#
_symmetry.space_group_name_H-M   'P 1'
#
loop_
_entity.id
_entity.type
_entity.pdbx_description
1 polymer ?
#
loop_
_entity_poly.entity_id
_entity_poly.type
_entity_poly.pdbx_seq_one_letter_code
_entity_poly.pdbx_strand_id
1 'polypeptide(L)'
;MTGAVGDISNSNIDEPDASKEDFFSKAYLVKGNSYKYDVTRFIYVGSDFVEPSWFGYVAVATDEGKRVLGQRDIMVAWRGTSATREWLNDFNCIIQRSASDLSPTTKQHDATVHYGFHNLYAGTRPGSAHSKTNS
;
A
#
# COMPACT_ATOMS: atom_id res chain seq x y z
N MET A 1 -13.03 -0.52 0.43
CA MET A 1 -11.96 0.17 1.17
C MET A 1 -12.19 -0.07 2.65
N THR A 2 -11.44 -0.97 3.27
CA THR A 2 -11.49 -1.21 4.72
C THR A 2 -10.06 -1.23 5.22
N GLY A 3 -9.52 -0.05 5.51
CA GLY A 3 -8.37 0.05 6.42
C GLY A 3 -8.84 -0.33 7.83
N ALA A 4 -7.97 -0.94 8.62
CA ALA A 4 -8.28 -1.23 10.02
C ALA A 4 -8.57 0.09 10.75
N VAL A 5 -9.67 0.16 11.50
CA VAL A 5 -10.06 1.38 12.25
C VAL A 5 -8.95 1.82 13.22
N GLY A 6 -8.15 0.88 13.75
CA GLY A 6 -7.00 1.18 14.61
C GLY A 6 -5.84 1.90 13.90
N ASP A 7 -5.62 1.63 12.61
CA ASP A 7 -4.53 2.23 11.83
C ASP A 7 -4.80 3.69 11.47
N ILE A 8 -6.07 4.12 11.47
CA ILE A 8 -6.48 5.49 11.16
C ILE A 8 -6.06 6.45 12.28
N SER A 9 -5.96 5.96 13.52
CA SER A 9 -5.57 6.74 14.70
C SER A 9 -4.10 6.61 15.09
N ASN A 10 -3.32 5.74 14.43
CA ASN A 10 -1.92 5.55 14.77
C ASN A 10 -1.05 6.69 14.22
N SER A 11 -0.35 7.40 15.10
CA SER A 11 0.63 8.42 14.71
C SER A 11 1.97 7.85 14.30
N ASN A 12 2.25 6.58 14.63
CA ASN A 12 3.41 5.87 14.12
C ASN A 12 3.06 5.32 12.72
N ILE A 13 3.70 5.88 11.70
CA ILE A 13 3.48 5.52 10.29
C ILE A 13 4.55 4.58 9.76
N ASP A 14 5.59 4.30 10.55
CA ASP A 14 6.77 3.57 10.10
C ASP A 14 6.46 2.09 9.97
N GLU A 15 5.63 1.55 10.87
CA GLU A 15 5.29 0.13 10.93
C GLU A 15 3.79 -0.10 11.15
N PRO A 16 3.24 -1.24 10.69
CA PRO A 16 1.88 -1.63 11.00
C PRO A 16 1.74 -1.90 12.50
N ASP A 17 0.57 -1.57 13.05
CA ASP A 17 0.33 -1.69 14.49
C ASP A 17 0.07 -3.15 14.93
N ALA A 18 0.14 -4.12 14.01
CA ALA A 18 -0.09 -5.54 14.27
C ALA A 18 0.91 -6.42 13.50
N SER A 19 1.16 -7.62 14.04
CA SER A 19 1.79 -8.71 13.29
C SER A 19 0.91 -9.09 12.09
N LYS A 20 1.45 -9.85 11.14
CA LYS A 20 0.68 -10.32 9.98
C LYS A 20 -0.41 -11.29 10.40
N GLU A 21 -0.12 -12.11 11.40
CA GLU A 21 -0.98 -13.14 11.95
C GLU A 21 -2.18 -12.51 12.69
N ASP A 22 -1.93 -11.41 13.41
CA ASP A 22 -2.95 -10.71 14.20
C ASP A 22 -3.58 -9.52 13.48
N PHE A 23 -3.20 -9.26 12.22
CA PHE A 23 -3.59 -8.04 11.53
C PHE A 23 -5.12 -7.88 11.46
N PHE A 24 -5.82 -8.90 10.94
CA PHE A 24 -7.28 -8.83 10.80
C PHE A 24 -8.01 -8.92 12.13
N SER A 25 -7.44 -9.59 13.14
CA SER A 25 -8.05 -9.68 14.47
C SER A 25 -7.96 -8.34 15.19
N LYS A 26 -6.79 -7.69 15.18
CA LYS A 26 -6.58 -6.34 15.72
C LYS A 26 -7.40 -5.28 14.96
N ALA A 27 -7.60 -5.50 13.66
CA ALA A 27 -8.46 -4.67 12.82
C ALA A 27 -9.97 -4.86 13.05
N TYR A 28 -10.37 -5.83 13.89
CA TYR A 28 -11.77 -6.23 14.10
C TYR A 28 -12.48 -6.72 12.83
N LEU A 29 -11.74 -7.30 11.88
CA LEU A 29 -12.25 -7.78 10.58
C LEU A 29 -12.52 -9.29 10.53
N VAL A 30 -12.43 -9.99 11.65
CA VAL A 30 -12.61 -11.46 11.71
C VAL A 30 -14.07 -11.85 11.99
N LYS A 31 -14.74 -11.17 12.92
CA LYS A 31 -16.09 -11.55 13.38
C LYS A 31 -17.13 -11.19 12.31
N GLY A 32 -17.96 -12.16 11.93
CA GLY A 32 -19.00 -11.97 10.90
C GLY A 32 -18.49 -11.92 9.46
N ASN A 33 -17.18 -12.05 9.25
CA ASN A 33 -16.58 -12.09 7.91
C ASN A 33 -16.37 -13.55 7.46
N SER A 34 -17.10 -13.98 6.43
CA SER A 34 -16.95 -15.31 5.82
C SER A 34 -15.72 -15.42 4.91
N TYR A 35 -15.14 -14.30 4.51
CA TYR A 35 -13.98 -14.25 3.63
C TYR A 35 -12.71 -14.15 4.47
N LYS A 36 -12.07 -15.31 4.68
CA LYS A 36 -10.87 -15.44 5.51
C LYS A 36 -9.61 -15.26 4.67
N TYR A 37 -8.69 -14.43 5.16
CA TYR A 37 -7.41 -14.13 4.53
C TYR A 37 -6.29 -14.15 5.56
N ASP A 38 -5.08 -14.49 5.10
CA ASP A 38 -3.84 -14.35 5.87
C ASP A 38 -2.99 -13.25 5.23
N VAL A 39 -2.47 -12.32 6.04
CA VAL A 39 -1.51 -11.32 5.54
C VAL A 39 -0.17 -11.99 5.28
N THR A 40 0.36 -11.84 4.07
CA THR A 40 1.63 -12.46 3.66
C THR A 40 2.78 -11.46 3.67
N ARG A 41 2.51 -10.21 3.28
CA ARG A 41 3.51 -9.16 3.16
C ARG A 41 2.93 -7.82 3.59
N PHE A 42 3.75 -7.01 4.23
CA PHE A 42 3.52 -5.58 4.35
C PHE A 42 4.23 -4.87 3.21
N ILE A 43 3.58 -3.81 2.72
CA ILE A 43 4.08 -2.94 1.67
C ILE A 43 4.60 -1.69 2.35
N TYR A 44 5.82 -1.31 2.00
CA TYR A 44 6.44 -0.06 2.44
C TYR A 44 6.74 0.76 1.20
N VAL A 45 6.60 2.08 1.33
CA VAL A 45 6.85 3.01 0.24
C VAL A 45 7.74 4.13 0.74
N GLY A 46 8.70 4.52 -0.10
CA GLY A 46 9.61 5.62 0.15
C GLY A 46 10.23 6.07 -1.18
N SER A 47 10.73 7.30 -1.22
CA SER A 47 11.43 7.86 -2.37
C SER A 47 12.52 8.80 -1.89
N ASP A 48 13.26 9.41 -2.81
CA ASP A 48 14.25 10.45 -2.46
C ASP A 48 13.64 11.63 -1.68
N PHE A 49 12.34 11.87 -1.85
CA PHE A 49 11.61 12.96 -1.21
C PHE A 49 10.70 12.50 -0.07
N VAL A 50 10.67 11.19 0.22
CA VAL A 50 9.70 10.58 1.15
C VAL A 50 10.39 9.55 2.00
N GLU A 51 10.35 9.75 3.32
CA GLU A 51 10.83 8.73 4.24
C GLU A 51 10.05 7.42 4.08
N PRO A 52 10.74 6.27 4.08
CA PRO A 52 10.08 4.96 3.98
C PRO A 52 9.10 4.75 5.13
N SER A 53 7.86 4.42 4.81
CA SER A 53 6.80 4.18 5.80
C SER A 53 5.93 3.01 5.37
N TRP A 54 5.21 2.41 6.32
CA TRP A 54 4.24 1.36 6.04
C TRP A 54 3.04 1.92 5.28
N PHE A 55 2.77 1.32 4.12
CA PHE A 55 1.83 1.82 3.12
C PHE A 55 0.69 0.85 2.83
N GLY A 56 0.78 -0.42 3.24
CA GLY A 56 -0.27 -1.38 2.94
C GLY A 56 0.13 -2.83 3.17
N TYR A 57 -0.64 -3.74 2.60
CA TYR A 57 -0.39 -5.17 2.75
C TYR A 57 -0.89 -5.99 1.57
N VAL A 58 -0.35 -7.20 1.47
CA VAL A 58 -0.81 -8.27 0.58
C VAL A 58 -1.36 -9.40 1.44
N ALA A 59 -2.61 -9.78 1.22
CA ALA A 59 -3.27 -10.88 1.91
C ALA A 59 -3.79 -11.92 0.91
N VAL A 60 -3.82 -13.18 1.32
CA VAL A 60 -4.21 -14.30 0.46
C VAL A 60 -5.33 -15.09 1.13
N ALA A 61 -6.37 -15.44 0.37
CA ALA A 61 -7.48 -16.21 0.89
C ALA A 61 -7.03 -17.57 1.46
N THR A 62 -7.46 -17.87 2.68
CA THR A 62 -7.20 -19.16 3.33
C THR A 62 -7.96 -20.29 2.62
N ASP A 63 -7.77 -21.55 3.02
CA ASP A 63 -8.55 -22.65 2.45
C ASP A 63 -10.06 -22.51 2.73
N GLU A 64 -10.42 -21.99 3.90
CA GLU A 64 -11.79 -21.64 4.24
C GLU A 64 -12.31 -20.50 3.34
N GLY A 65 -11.53 -19.41 3.22
CA GLY A 65 -11.89 -18.26 2.39
C GLY A 65 -12.06 -18.64 0.92
N LYS A 66 -11.13 -19.45 0.38
CA LYS A 66 -11.20 -20.03 -0.97
C LYS A 66 -12.49 -20.80 -1.21
N ARG A 67 -12.92 -21.62 -0.25
CA ARG A 67 -14.13 -22.44 -0.38
C ARG A 67 -15.39 -21.57 -0.51
N VAL A 68 -15.41 -20.42 0.15
CA VAL A 68 -16.50 -19.44 0.05
C VAL A 68 -16.41 -18.63 -1.24
N LEU A 69 -15.20 -18.23 -1.64
CA LEU A 69 -14.96 -17.39 -2.83
C LEU A 69 -15.00 -18.17 -4.14
N GLY A 70 -14.81 -19.49 -4.11
CA GLY A 70 -14.68 -20.35 -5.29
C GLY A 70 -13.32 -20.26 -6.00
N GLN A 71 -12.40 -19.40 -5.53
CA GLN A 71 -11.08 -19.18 -6.14
C GLN A 71 -10.03 -18.72 -5.11
N ARG A 72 -8.74 -18.81 -5.47
CA ARG A 72 -7.64 -18.22 -4.68
C ARG A 72 -7.59 -16.73 -4.91
N ASP A 73 -8.21 -15.97 -4.02
CA ASP A 73 -8.17 -14.50 -4.06
C ASP A 73 -6.90 -13.95 -3.40
N ILE A 74 -6.33 -12.91 -4.02
CA ILE A 74 -5.15 -12.18 -3.54
C ILE A 74 -5.54 -10.71 -3.41
N MET A 75 -5.59 -10.23 -2.17
CA MET A 75 -5.91 -8.85 -1.83
C MET A 75 -4.64 -8.04 -1.72
N VAL A 76 -4.58 -6.91 -2.43
CA VAL A 76 -3.57 -5.87 -2.24
C VAL A 76 -4.29 -4.63 -1.75
N ALA A 77 -4.03 -4.24 -0.50
CA ALA A 77 -4.68 -3.10 0.14
C ALA A 77 -3.66 -2.01 0.42
N TRP A 78 -3.92 -0.82 -0.11
CA TRP A 78 -3.08 0.37 0.10
C TRP A 78 -3.77 1.26 1.12
N ARG A 79 -3.00 1.76 2.07
CA ARG A 79 -3.43 2.71 3.10
C ARG A 79 -3.48 4.11 2.48
N GLY A 80 -4.60 4.81 2.69
CA GLY A 80 -4.68 6.25 2.46
C GLY A 80 -3.95 7.03 3.55
N THR A 81 -3.48 8.24 3.25
CA THR A 81 -2.70 9.06 4.18
C THR A 81 -3.62 9.90 5.10
N SER A 82 -3.48 9.79 6.43
CA SER A 82 -4.35 10.53 7.39
C SER A 82 -3.82 11.91 7.84
N ALA A 83 -2.57 12.31 7.56
CA ALA A 83 -2.01 13.63 7.91
C ALA A 83 -0.88 13.97 6.91
N THR A 84 -0.84 15.02 6.08
CA THR A 84 -1.35 16.41 6.09
C THR A 84 -0.59 17.40 6.97
N ARG A 85 0.60 17.10 7.51
CA ARG A 85 1.37 18.16 8.21
C ARG A 85 2.73 18.55 7.68
N GLU A 86 3.41 17.73 6.89
CA GLU A 86 4.66 18.17 6.24
C GLU A 86 4.77 17.78 4.77
N TRP A 87 3.99 16.80 4.30
CA TRP A 87 4.10 16.27 2.94
C TRP A 87 3.56 17.20 1.84
N LEU A 88 2.42 17.85 2.06
CA LEU A 88 1.73 18.63 1.02
C LEU A 88 2.45 19.94 0.65
N ASN A 89 3.35 20.43 1.49
CA ASN A 89 4.04 21.69 1.22
C ASN A 89 5.17 21.54 0.18
N ASP A 90 5.76 20.34 0.06
CA ASP A 90 6.85 20.05 -0.88
C ASP A 90 6.41 19.15 -2.06
N PHE A 91 5.26 18.49 -1.95
CA PHE A 91 4.71 17.76 -3.09
C PHE A 91 4.15 18.73 -4.12
N ASN A 92 4.83 18.80 -5.27
CA ASN A 92 4.32 19.33 -6.52
C ASN A 92 3.10 18.50 -7.01
N CYS A 93 2.00 18.52 -6.26
CA CYS A 93 0.75 17.80 -6.52
C CYS A 93 0.01 18.28 -7.79
N ILE A 94 0.62 19.18 -8.55
CA ILE A 94 0.04 19.81 -9.73
C ILE A 94 0.82 19.37 -10.99
N ILE A 95 1.96 18.68 -10.83
CA ILE A 95 2.79 18.25 -11.96
C ILE A 95 2.35 16.88 -12.45
N GLN A 96 2.11 16.79 -13.76
CA GLN A 96 1.92 15.53 -14.47
C GLN A 96 3.28 14.98 -14.90
N ARG A 97 3.45 13.66 -14.80
CA ARG A 97 4.63 12.93 -15.26
C ARG A 97 4.22 11.92 -16.31
N SER A 98 5.04 11.75 -17.34
CA SER A 98 4.85 10.66 -18.30
C SER A 98 4.94 9.31 -17.59
N ALA A 99 3.97 8.44 -17.84
CA ALA A 99 3.90 7.09 -17.30
C ALA A 99 4.62 6.05 -18.19
N SER A 100 5.47 6.50 -19.11
CA SER A 100 6.08 5.65 -20.14
C SER A 100 6.98 4.53 -19.59
N ASP A 101 7.42 4.65 -18.35
CA ASP A 101 8.22 3.67 -17.62
C ASP A 101 7.37 2.59 -16.91
N LEU A 102 6.06 2.79 -16.77
CA LEU A 102 5.17 1.83 -16.11
C LEU A 102 4.78 0.65 -17.01
N SER A 103 4.65 0.86 -18.32
CA SER A 103 4.21 -0.17 -19.27
C SER A 103 4.51 0.22 -20.72
N PRO A 104 4.71 -0.76 -21.63
CA PRO A 104 4.74 -0.49 -23.07
C PRO A 104 3.49 0.25 -23.57
N THR A 105 2.31 -0.06 -22.99
CA THR A 105 1.04 0.55 -23.39
C THR A 105 0.95 2.02 -23.01
N THR A 106 1.45 2.40 -21.83
CA THR A 106 1.43 3.79 -21.37
C THR A 106 2.36 4.67 -22.22
N LYS A 107 3.47 4.09 -22.70
CA LYS A 107 4.38 4.74 -23.66
C LYS A 107 3.75 4.95 -25.03
N GLN A 108 2.92 4.02 -25.52
CA GLN A 108 2.27 4.14 -26.82
C GLN A 108 1.23 5.28 -26.86
N HIS A 109 0.60 5.57 -25.72
CA HIS A 109 -0.51 6.52 -25.63
C HIS A 109 -0.14 7.85 -24.97
N ASP A 110 1.16 8.13 -24.77
CA ASP A 110 1.66 9.31 -24.07
C ASP A 110 0.93 9.57 -22.74
N ALA A 111 0.60 8.49 -22.03
CA ALA A 111 -0.21 8.58 -20.82
C ALA A 111 0.54 9.34 -19.73
N THR A 112 -0.16 10.24 -19.06
CA THR A 112 0.36 10.99 -17.94
C THR A 112 -0.30 10.59 -16.63
N VAL A 113 0.48 10.55 -15.56
CA VAL A 113 0.01 10.30 -14.20
C VAL A 113 0.47 11.43 -13.28
N HIS A 114 -0.15 11.51 -12.12
CA HIS A 114 0.25 12.47 -11.10
C HIS A 114 1.69 12.18 -10.63
N TYR A 115 2.55 13.20 -10.63
CA TYR A 115 3.97 13.07 -10.30
C TYR A 115 4.18 12.43 -8.92
N GLY A 116 3.42 12.86 -7.91
CA GLY A 116 3.56 12.34 -6.55
C GLY A 116 3.19 10.86 -6.42
N PHE A 117 2.17 10.40 -7.16
CA PHE A 117 1.79 8.98 -7.14
C PHE A 117 2.79 8.13 -7.89
N HIS A 118 3.29 8.62 -9.03
CA HIS A 118 4.35 7.95 -9.78
C HIS A 118 5.61 7.81 -8.93
N ASN A 119 6.02 8.89 -8.25
CA ASN A 119 7.22 8.89 -7.42
C ASN A 119 7.09 7.99 -6.19
N LEU A 120 5.90 7.87 -5.60
CA LEU A 120 5.64 6.87 -4.57
C LEU A 120 5.68 5.44 -5.13
N TYR A 121 5.03 5.22 -6.27
CA TYR A 121 4.89 3.89 -6.85
C TYR A 121 6.22 3.31 -7.37
N ALA A 122 6.97 4.12 -8.10
CA ALA A 122 8.22 3.72 -8.75
C ALA A 122 9.48 4.15 -7.96
N GLY A 123 9.31 4.96 -6.92
CA GLY A 123 10.42 5.46 -6.10
C GLY A 123 11.13 4.34 -5.35
N THR A 124 12.43 4.51 -5.19
CA THR A 124 13.25 3.68 -4.30
C THR A 124 14.10 4.60 -3.44
N ARG A 125 14.58 4.10 -2.29
CA ARG A 125 15.52 4.84 -1.46
C ARG A 125 16.70 3.94 -1.10
N PRO A 126 17.87 4.16 -1.72
CA PRO A 126 19.08 3.42 -1.40
C PRO A 126 19.42 3.56 0.08
N GLY A 127 19.57 2.45 0.80
CA GLY A 127 19.90 2.43 2.23
C GLY A 127 18.74 2.15 3.19
N SER A 128 17.48 2.22 2.73
CA SER A 128 16.32 1.77 3.51
C SER A 128 16.31 0.25 3.67
N ALA A 129 15.87 -0.28 4.82
CA ALA A 129 15.66 -1.72 4.99
C ALA A 129 14.51 -2.26 4.13
N HIS A 130 13.55 -1.41 3.74
CA HIS A 130 12.25 -1.82 3.19
C HIS A 130 11.94 -1.29 1.78
N SER A 131 12.55 -0.18 1.35
CA SER A 131 12.29 0.46 0.04
C SER A 131 13.50 0.41 -0.90
N LYS A 132 14.19 -0.74 -0.95
CA LYS A 132 15.37 -0.97 -1.81
C LYS A 132 15.02 -1.24 -3.28
N THR A 133 13.82 -1.72 -3.53
CA THR A 133 13.35 -2.15 -4.86
C THR A 133 11.93 -1.63 -5.06
N ASN A 134 11.65 -1.07 -6.24
CA ASN A 134 10.28 -0.88 -6.70
C ASN A 134 9.78 -2.23 -7.24
N SER A 135 8.49 -2.50 -7.10
CA SER A 135 7.87 -3.75 -7.57
C SER A 135 7.49 -3.65 -9.04
#